data_AF-A0AAV0YPJ1-F1
#
_entry.id   AF-A0AAV0YPJ1-F1
#
_cell.length_a   1.000
_cell.length_b   1.000
_cell.length_c   1.000
_cell.angle_alpha   90.00
_cell.angle_beta   90.00
_cell.angle_gamma   90.00
#
_symmetry.space_group_name_H-M   'P 1'
#
loop_
_entity.id
_entity.type
_entity.pdbx_description
1 polymer ?
#
loop_
_entity_poly.entity_id
_entity_poly.type
_entity_poly.pdbx_seq_one_letter_code
_entity_poly.pdbx_strand_id
1 'polypeptide(L)'
;MSLELRRLWNSPCFYCYDAAVAGSLQAPFLFLQQKPQLGSDPDLVSWVASPVEGFSVSSCYDLIADSKASFGHVNRYGEAWKCLWKTEVPTKIKVFGGRCFHNRLPMRNLLKTRGIMDSKSDSKCVFCLAADESMDHTFLHCPMVRLISREVSEWLGFPEDSCGSVKESFLRWFSFVNLRKLRKRNKVVFG
;
A
#
# COMPACT_ATOMS: atom_id res chain seq x y z
N MET A 1 17.10 7.42 -14.05
CA MET A 1 16.26 6.40 -13.40
C MET A 1 16.00 5.29 -14.42
N SER A 2 16.76 4.19 -14.35
CA SER A 2 16.77 3.14 -15.38
C SER A 2 15.42 2.43 -15.51
N LEU A 3 15.12 1.92 -16.71
CA LEU A 3 13.89 1.17 -17.02
C LEU A 3 13.66 -0.05 -16.11
N GLU A 4 14.73 -0.60 -15.52
CA GLU A 4 14.67 -1.73 -14.60
C GLU A 4 13.98 -1.40 -13.27
N LEU A 5 14.24 -0.20 -12.72
CA LEU A 5 13.60 0.26 -11.48
C LEU A 5 12.08 0.41 -11.63
N ARG A 6 11.62 0.71 -12.85
CA ARG A 6 10.18 0.84 -13.16
C ARG A 6 9.48 -0.52 -13.25
N ARG A 7 10.18 -1.59 -13.64
CA ARG A 7 9.66 -2.96 -13.70
C ARG A 7 9.50 -3.60 -12.32
N LEU A 8 10.48 -3.40 -11.43
CA LEU A 8 10.40 -3.87 -10.05
C LEU A 8 9.24 -3.22 -9.27
N TRP A 9 8.93 -1.96 -9.58
CA TRP A 9 7.90 -1.17 -8.90
C TRP A 9 6.46 -1.65 -9.17
N ASN A 10 6.20 -2.24 -10.34
CA ASN A 10 4.88 -2.75 -10.72
C ASN A 10 4.73 -4.26 -10.49
N SER A 11 5.73 -4.96 -9.94
CA SER A 11 5.64 -6.39 -9.71
C SER A 11 4.75 -6.69 -8.50
N PRO A 12 3.53 -7.24 -8.69
CA PRO A 12 2.59 -7.49 -7.59
C PRO A 12 3.05 -8.64 -6.66
N CYS A 13 4.04 -9.41 -7.10
CA CYS A 13 4.28 -10.76 -6.58
C CYS A 13 5.17 -10.81 -5.33
N PHE A 14 6.01 -9.80 -5.05
CA PHE A 14 6.99 -9.89 -3.97
C PHE A 14 6.58 -9.25 -2.64
N TYR A 15 5.53 -8.42 -2.60
CA TYR A 15 5.25 -7.58 -1.42
C TYR A 15 3.84 -7.74 -0.83
N CYS A 16 3.10 -8.77 -1.24
CA CYS A 16 1.80 -9.12 -0.65
C CYS A 16 1.93 -9.90 0.67
N TYR A 17 3.16 -10.18 1.10
CA TYR A 17 3.44 -11.09 2.20
C TYR A 17 3.70 -10.36 3.52
N ASP A 18 3.07 -10.88 4.57
CA ASP A 18 3.27 -10.47 5.97
C ASP A 18 4.76 -10.65 6.37
N ALA A 19 5.23 -9.94 7.41
CA ALA A 19 6.54 -10.19 8.01
C ALA A 19 6.73 -11.67 8.42
N ALA A 20 5.64 -12.35 8.83
CA ALA A 20 5.64 -13.79 9.08
C ALA A 20 5.95 -14.63 7.83
N VAL A 21 5.50 -14.18 6.65
CA VAL A 21 5.76 -14.84 5.37
C VAL A 21 7.12 -14.45 4.80
N ALA A 22 7.60 -13.22 5.04
CA ALA A 22 8.96 -12.82 4.71
C ALA A 22 10.02 -13.65 5.47
N GLY A 23 9.78 -13.98 6.74
CA GLY A 23 10.66 -14.86 7.52
C GLY A 23 10.73 -16.30 6.98
N SER A 24 9.63 -16.80 6.42
CA SER A 24 9.59 -18.13 5.77
C SER A 24 10.22 -18.13 4.36
N LEU A 25 10.43 -16.95 3.76
CA LEU A 25 11.10 -16.78 2.46
C LEU A 25 12.62 -16.60 2.57
N GLN A 26 13.18 -16.42 3.78
CA GLN A 26 14.60 -16.19 3.98
C GLN A 26 15.48 -17.41 3.66
N ALA A 27 15.00 -18.62 3.99
CA ALA A 27 15.67 -19.87 3.60
C ALA A 27 15.63 -20.12 2.07
N PRO A 28 14.47 -19.97 1.38
CA PRO A 28 14.42 -19.96 -0.07
C PRO A 28 15.32 -18.92 -0.74
N PHE A 29 15.44 -17.72 -0.16
CA PHE A 29 16.29 -16.66 -0.70
C PHE A 29 17.78 -17.01 -0.64
N LEU A 30 18.24 -17.60 0.48
CA LEU A 30 19.60 -18.12 0.60
C LEU A 30 19.87 -19.28 -0.36
N PHE A 31 18.86 -20.13 -0.60
CA PHE A 31 18.92 -21.20 -1.61
C PHE A 31 19.06 -20.64 -3.04
N LEU A 32 18.31 -19.58 -3.38
CA LEU A 32 18.40 -18.91 -4.69
C LEU A 32 19.70 -18.11 -4.90
N GLN A 33 20.42 -17.78 -3.83
CA GLN A 33 21.74 -17.14 -3.91
C GLN A 33 22.88 -18.15 -4.17
N GLN A 34 22.65 -19.43 -3.94
CA GLN A 34 23.60 -20.46 -4.35
C GLN A 34 23.50 -20.65 -5.87
N LYS A 35 24.65 -20.66 -6.55
CA LYS A 35 24.71 -20.99 -7.98
C LYS A 35 24.07 -22.38 -8.14
N PRO A 36 22.91 -22.50 -8.80
CA PRO A 36 22.26 -23.79 -8.95
C PRO A 36 23.20 -24.71 -9.73
N GLN A 37 23.54 -25.84 -9.13
CA GLN A 37 24.24 -26.92 -9.83
C GLN A 37 23.19 -27.55 -10.73
N LEU A 38 23.17 -27.20 -12.02
CA LEU A 38 22.28 -27.84 -12.99
C LEU A 38 22.68 -29.31 -13.12
N GLY A 39 21.79 -30.20 -12.73
CA GLY A 39 21.88 -31.61 -13.10
C GLY A 39 21.67 -31.78 -14.61
N SER A 40 22.07 -32.92 -15.15
CA SER A 40 21.74 -33.31 -16.54
C SER A 40 20.28 -33.74 -16.71
N ASP A 41 19.52 -33.77 -15.62
CA ASP A 41 18.12 -34.16 -15.61
C ASP A 41 17.28 -33.12 -16.35
N PRO A 42 16.23 -33.54 -17.07
CA PRO A 42 15.31 -32.61 -17.71
C PRO A 42 14.56 -31.78 -16.66
N ASP A 43 14.34 -30.50 -16.96
CA ASP A 43 13.51 -29.63 -16.13
C ASP A 43 12.09 -30.21 -15.98
N LEU A 44 11.59 -30.28 -14.74
CA LEU A 44 10.26 -30.78 -14.42
C LEU A 44 9.37 -29.64 -13.88
N VAL A 45 8.17 -29.52 -14.44
CA VAL A 45 7.13 -28.64 -13.89
C VAL A 45 6.41 -29.39 -12.79
N SER A 46 6.56 -28.96 -11.55
CA SER A 46 5.81 -29.50 -10.42
C SER A 46 4.72 -28.51 -9.97
N TRP A 47 3.54 -29.05 -9.67
CA TRP A 47 2.44 -28.28 -9.10
C TRP A 47 2.25 -28.71 -7.65
N VAL A 48 2.60 -27.82 -6.71
CA VAL A 48 2.60 -28.16 -5.27
C VAL A 48 1.21 -28.56 -4.76
N ALA A 49 0.13 -28.00 -5.34
CA ALA A 49 -1.23 -28.34 -4.93
C ALA A 49 -1.67 -29.74 -5.39
N SER A 50 -1.11 -30.25 -6.48
CA SER A 50 -1.33 -31.62 -6.96
C SER A 50 -0.07 -32.13 -7.66
N PRO A 51 0.86 -32.76 -6.92
CA PRO A 51 2.14 -33.21 -7.46
C PRO A 51 2.02 -34.30 -8.53
N VAL A 52 0.90 -35.04 -8.52
CA VAL A 52 0.67 -36.19 -9.40
C VAL A 52 -0.16 -35.79 -10.62
N GLU A 53 -1.24 -35.04 -10.44
CA GLU A 53 -2.14 -34.67 -11.55
C GLU A 53 -1.68 -33.40 -12.28
N GLY A 54 -0.68 -32.70 -11.75
CA GLY A 54 -0.16 -31.47 -12.32
C GLY A 54 -1.11 -30.28 -12.11
N PHE A 55 -0.90 -29.22 -12.88
CA PHE A 55 -1.70 -28.00 -12.75
C PHE A 55 -3.14 -28.23 -13.23
N SER A 56 -4.10 -27.86 -12.39
CA SER A 56 -5.50 -27.72 -12.78
C SER A 56 -6.09 -26.44 -12.21
N VAL A 57 -7.09 -25.88 -12.90
CA VAL A 57 -7.78 -24.68 -12.44
C VAL A 57 -8.45 -24.93 -11.09
N SER A 58 -9.05 -26.11 -10.88
CA SER A 58 -9.69 -26.49 -9.60
C SER A 58 -8.70 -26.52 -8.45
N SER A 59 -7.58 -27.26 -8.58
CA SER A 59 -6.57 -27.34 -7.52
C SER A 59 -5.92 -25.98 -7.21
N CYS A 60 -5.83 -25.09 -8.20
CA CYS A 60 -5.43 -23.70 -8.00
C CYS A 60 -6.44 -22.90 -7.18
N TYR A 61 -7.73 -23.03 -7.49
CA TYR A 61 -8.80 -22.39 -6.72
C TYR A 61 -8.86 -22.93 -5.29
N ASP A 62 -8.74 -24.23 -5.09
CA ASP A 62 -8.74 -24.87 -3.77
C ASP A 62 -7.54 -24.38 -2.95
N LEU A 63 -6.35 -24.32 -3.54
CA LEU A 63 -5.16 -23.76 -2.89
C LEU A 63 -5.35 -22.28 -2.51
N ILE A 64 -5.94 -21.47 -3.40
CA ILE A 64 -6.21 -20.05 -3.11
C ILE A 64 -7.23 -19.92 -1.96
N ALA A 65 -8.27 -20.74 -1.96
CA ALA A 65 -9.31 -20.74 -0.92
C ALA A 65 -8.75 -21.19 0.44
N ASP A 66 -7.98 -22.28 0.47
CA ASP A 66 -7.45 -22.89 1.70
C ASP A 66 -6.28 -22.12 2.30
N SER A 67 -5.44 -21.51 1.47
CA SER A 67 -4.21 -20.86 1.93
C SER A 67 -4.46 -19.73 2.94
N LYS A 68 -5.70 -19.21 3.07
CA LYS A 68 -6.00 -17.89 3.66
C LYS A 68 -5.07 -16.79 3.14
N ALA A 69 -4.26 -17.10 2.11
CA ALA A 69 -3.29 -16.21 1.56
C ALA A 69 -4.11 -15.24 0.76
N SER A 70 -3.94 -13.97 1.10
CA SER A 70 -4.61 -12.86 0.46
C SER A 70 -4.11 -12.69 -0.98
N PHE A 71 -4.35 -13.66 -1.86
CA PHE A 71 -4.10 -13.52 -3.29
C PHE A 71 -5.29 -12.77 -3.88
N GLY A 72 -5.12 -11.44 -3.93
CA GLY A 72 -6.22 -10.51 -4.16
C GLY A 72 -6.38 -9.61 -2.94
N HIS A 73 -6.85 -8.38 -3.16
CA HIS A 73 -7.06 -7.35 -2.14
C HIS A 73 -7.92 -7.86 -0.97
N VAL A 74 -7.34 -8.62 -0.04
CA VAL A 74 -7.93 -8.76 1.27
C VAL A 74 -8.04 -7.35 1.81
N ASN A 75 -9.19 -7.10 2.41
CA ASN A 75 -9.64 -5.85 2.98
C ASN A 75 -8.75 -5.40 4.17
N ARG A 76 -7.43 -5.62 4.11
CA ARG A 76 -6.39 -5.23 5.08
C ARG A 76 -6.37 -3.72 5.34
N TYR A 77 -7.09 -2.93 4.55
CA TYR A 77 -7.13 -1.47 4.64
C TYR A 77 -8.47 -0.93 5.15
N GLY A 78 -9.40 -1.83 5.48
CA GLY A 78 -10.57 -1.53 6.30
C GLY A 78 -11.52 -0.49 5.71
N GLU A 79 -12.11 0.30 6.59
CA GLU A 79 -13.14 1.30 6.30
C GLU A 79 -12.65 2.39 5.33
N ALA A 80 -11.40 2.84 5.47
CA ALA A 80 -10.83 3.92 4.64
C ALA A 80 -10.85 3.59 3.15
N TRP A 81 -10.53 2.35 2.77
CA TRP A 81 -10.59 1.90 1.39
C TRP A 81 -12.03 1.93 0.84
N LYS A 82 -13.00 1.43 1.60
CA LYS A 82 -14.42 1.47 1.21
C LYS A 82 -14.91 2.90 1.04
N CYS A 83 -14.56 3.78 1.97
CA CYS A 83 -14.94 5.19 1.94
C CYS A 83 -14.30 5.92 0.75
N LEU A 84 -13.04 5.64 0.41
CA LEU A 84 -12.36 6.22 -0.76
C LEU A 84 -13.13 5.98 -2.06
N TRP A 85 -13.61 4.76 -2.29
CA TRP A 85 -14.36 4.46 -3.51
C TRP A 85 -15.73 5.11 -3.57
N LYS A 86 -16.33 5.44 -2.42
CA LYS A 86 -17.58 6.21 -2.30
C LYS A 86 -17.42 7.71 -2.53
N THR A 87 -16.19 8.24 -2.58
CA THR A 87 -15.96 9.67 -2.81
C THR A 87 -16.29 10.10 -4.24
N GLU A 88 -16.73 11.34 -4.42
CA GLU A 88 -16.96 11.97 -5.73
C GLU A 88 -15.73 12.76 -6.18
N VAL A 89 -14.59 12.07 -6.29
CA VAL A 89 -13.33 12.65 -6.78
C VAL A 89 -12.89 11.93 -8.06
N PRO A 90 -12.09 12.56 -8.93
CA PRO A 90 -11.54 11.92 -10.11
C PRO A 90 -10.83 10.60 -9.80
N THR A 91 -10.95 9.62 -10.70
CA THR A 91 -10.37 8.26 -10.54
C THR A 91 -8.88 8.29 -10.23
N LYS A 92 -8.12 9.22 -10.81
CA LYS A 92 -6.68 9.41 -10.52
C LYS A 92 -6.40 9.64 -9.03
N ILE A 93 -7.29 10.37 -8.33
CA ILE A 93 -7.17 10.65 -6.90
C ILE A 93 -7.53 9.40 -6.09
N LYS A 94 -8.56 8.64 -6.51
CA LYS A 94 -8.90 7.36 -5.87
C LYS A 94 -7.75 6.35 -5.99
N VAL A 95 -7.13 6.24 -7.15
CA VAL A 95 -5.97 5.36 -7.37
C VAL A 95 -4.78 5.81 -6.52
N PHE A 96 -4.52 7.13 -6.44
CA PHE A 96 -3.49 7.68 -5.58
C PHE A 96 -3.74 7.38 -4.09
N GLY A 97 -4.93 7.71 -3.57
CA GLY A 97 -5.29 7.42 -2.18
C GLY A 97 -5.24 5.94 -1.86
N GLY A 98 -5.57 5.10 -2.84
CA GLY A 98 -5.40 3.67 -2.73
C GLY A 98 -3.94 3.26 -2.59
N ARG A 99 -3.05 3.81 -3.41
CA ARG A 99 -1.60 3.58 -3.24
C ARG A 99 -1.10 4.09 -1.90
N CYS A 100 -1.65 5.19 -1.38
CA CYS A 100 -1.35 5.68 -0.04
C CYS A 100 -1.71 4.62 1.00
N PHE A 101 -2.98 4.23 1.12
CA PHE A 101 -3.41 3.32 2.17
C PHE A 101 -2.67 1.98 2.17
N HIS A 102 -2.17 1.57 1.01
CA HIS A 102 -1.40 0.36 0.78
C HIS A 102 0.12 0.49 0.97
N ASN A 103 0.67 1.65 1.37
CA ASN A 103 2.11 1.88 1.42
C ASN A 103 2.81 1.54 0.08
N ARG A 104 2.15 1.89 -1.03
CA ARG A 104 2.64 1.65 -2.41
C ARG A 104 3.22 2.89 -3.07
N LEU A 105 3.33 3.99 -2.34
CA LEU A 105 4.08 5.16 -2.80
C LEU A 105 5.60 4.92 -2.64
N PRO A 106 6.43 5.50 -3.53
CA PRO A 106 7.89 5.36 -3.48
C PRO A 106 8.48 6.27 -2.40
N MET A 107 8.13 6.04 -1.13
CA MET A 107 8.65 6.79 0.01
C MET A 107 10.04 6.23 0.40
N ARG A 108 10.99 7.08 0.78
CA ARG A 108 12.37 6.62 1.07
C ARG A 108 12.45 5.53 2.13
N ASN A 109 11.65 5.62 3.20
CA ASN A 109 11.62 4.58 4.23
C ASN A 109 11.26 3.21 3.63
N LEU A 110 10.26 3.15 2.74
CA LEU A 110 9.83 1.95 2.05
C LEU A 110 10.85 1.50 0.99
N LEU A 111 11.52 2.43 0.30
CA LEU A 111 12.56 2.10 -0.67
C LEU A 111 13.77 1.45 0.00
N LYS A 112 14.17 1.92 1.20
CA LYS A 112 15.20 1.27 2.01
C LYS A 112 14.77 -0.13 2.45
N THR A 113 13.56 -0.27 2.99
CA THR A 113 13.04 -1.58 3.41
C THR A 113 12.97 -2.57 2.25
N ARG A 114 12.76 -2.09 1.02
CA ARG A 114 12.74 -2.90 -0.21
C ARG A 114 14.12 -3.18 -0.81
N GLY A 115 15.20 -2.67 -0.22
CA GLY A 115 16.56 -2.81 -0.75
C GLY A 115 16.80 -2.09 -2.08
N ILE A 116 15.92 -1.17 -2.46
CA ILE A 116 16.06 -0.37 -3.71
C ILE A 116 17.03 0.78 -3.49
N MET A 117 17.10 1.29 -2.26
CA MET A 117 18.03 2.34 -1.86
C MET A 117 19.11 1.73 -0.96
N ASP A 118 20.37 2.12 -1.18
CA ASP A 118 21.50 1.61 -0.39
C ASP A 118 21.26 1.83 1.10
N SER A 119 21.70 0.90 1.95
CA SER A 119 21.54 1.00 3.41
C SER A 119 22.15 2.29 4.00
N LYS A 120 23.17 2.84 3.32
CA LYS A 120 23.86 4.09 3.68
C LYS A 120 23.18 5.36 3.18
N SER A 121 22.21 5.25 2.27
CA SER A 121 21.50 6.41 1.72
C SER A 121 20.68 7.13 2.80
N ASP A 122 20.42 8.42 2.63
CA ASP A 122 19.58 9.17 3.58
C ASP A 122 18.08 8.92 3.32
N SER A 123 17.35 8.58 4.38
CA SER A 123 15.88 8.40 4.35
C SER A 123 15.12 9.63 4.79
N LYS A 124 15.80 10.71 5.18
CA LYS A 124 15.13 11.93 5.63
C LYS A 124 14.19 12.51 4.59
N CYS A 125 13.09 13.05 5.09
CA CYS A 125 12.08 13.76 4.34
C CYS A 125 12.70 14.95 3.60
N VAL A 126 12.45 15.03 2.29
CA VAL A 126 12.99 16.09 1.42
C VAL A 126 12.53 17.50 1.81
N PHE A 127 11.43 17.62 2.56
CA PHE A 127 10.86 18.91 2.94
C PHE A 127 11.46 19.46 4.23
N CYS A 128 11.67 18.63 5.25
CA CYS A 128 12.12 19.08 6.57
C CYS A 128 13.55 18.68 6.92
N LEU A 129 14.12 17.68 6.23
CA LEU A 129 15.45 17.13 6.48
C LEU A 129 15.70 16.71 7.95
N ALA A 130 14.65 16.49 8.73
CA ALA A 130 14.74 16.28 10.19
C ALA A 130 14.25 14.89 10.64
N ALA A 131 13.29 14.30 9.93
CA ALA A 131 12.74 12.98 10.22
C ALA A 131 12.69 12.13 8.94
N ASP A 132 12.57 10.81 9.11
CA ASP A 132 12.46 9.89 7.98
C ASP A 132 11.21 10.14 7.13
N GLU A 133 11.39 10.05 5.81
CA GLU A 133 10.34 10.17 4.82
C GLU A 133 9.44 8.93 4.88
N SER A 134 8.37 9.04 5.66
CA SER A 134 7.27 8.09 5.72
C SER A 134 6.00 8.69 5.15
N MET A 135 4.97 7.87 4.95
CA MET A 135 3.68 8.35 4.50
C MET A 135 3.07 9.35 5.48
N ASP A 136 2.93 8.97 6.75
CA ASP A 136 2.32 9.83 7.75
C ASP A 136 3.16 11.08 8.00
N HIS A 137 4.50 10.98 7.98
CA HIS A 137 5.34 12.17 8.07
C HIS A 137 5.12 13.10 6.87
N THR A 138 5.20 12.59 5.65
CA THR A 138 5.16 13.41 4.43
C THR A 138 3.79 14.03 4.17
N PHE A 139 2.70 13.42 4.63
CA PHE A 139 1.36 13.95 4.42
C PHE A 139 0.75 14.65 5.63
N LEU A 140 1.24 14.39 6.86
CA LEU A 140 0.64 14.94 8.08
C LEU A 140 1.62 15.61 9.02
N HIS A 141 2.76 14.97 9.34
CA HIS A 141 3.60 15.43 10.46
C HIS A 141 4.74 16.36 10.06
N CYS A 142 5.09 16.41 8.77
CA CYS A 142 6.14 17.28 8.27
C CYS A 142 5.78 18.76 8.55
N PRO A 143 6.66 19.55 9.20
CA PRO A 143 6.38 20.95 9.52
C PRO A 143 5.93 21.77 8.30
N MET A 144 6.59 21.60 7.15
CA MET A 144 6.23 22.28 5.91
C MET A 144 4.82 21.91 5.43
N VAL A 145 4.46 20.63 5.53
CA VAL A 145 3.17 20.12 5.08
C VAL A 145 2.06 20.53 6.05
N ARG A 146 2.34 20.58 7.36
CA ARG A 146 1.40 21.08 8.36
C ARG A 146 0.98 22.52 8.09
N LEU A 147 1.92 23.38 7.70
CA LEU A 147 1.61 24.77 7.33
C LEU A 147 0.59 24.81 6.19
N ILE A 148 0.86 24.09 5.10
CA ILE A 148 -0.05 24.03 3.94
C ILE A 148 -1.41 23.43 4.32
N SER A 149 -1.39 22.32 5.08
CA SER A 149 -2.60 21.62 5.51
C SER A 149 -3.47 22.49 6.41
N ARG A 150 -2.89 23.35 7.25
CA ARG A 150 -3.63 24.31 8.07
C ARG A 150 -4.37 25.33 7.20
N GLU A 151 -3.67 25.99 6.29
CA GLU A 151 -4.27 26.98 5.37
C GLU A 151 -5.42 26.36 4.54
N VAL A 152 -5.21 25.14 4.03
CA VAL A 152 -6.25 24.40 3.28
C VAL A 152 -7.42 24.02 4.18
N SER A 153 -7.16 23.62 5.42
CA SER A 153 -8.20 23.23 6.38
C SER A 153 -9.07 24.43 6.77
N GLU A 154 -8.45 25.59 7.00
CA GLU A 154 -9.14 26.86 7.25
C GLU A 154 -10.03 27.25 6.06
N TRP A 155 -9.50 27.19 4.84
CA TRP A 155 -10.27 27.47 3.63
C TRP A 155 -11.49 26.55 3.46
N LEU A 156 -11.36 25.28 3.84
CA LEU A 156 -12.44 24.29 3.78
C LEU A 156 -13.36 24.34 5.02
N GLY A 157 -12.97 25.07 6.07
CA GLY A 157 -13.58 25.01 7.40
C GLY A 157 -13.56 23.61 8.01
N PHE A 158 -12.55 22.81 7.66
CA PHE A 158 -12.27 21.51 8.24
C PHE A 158 -11.47 21.71 9.53
N PRO A 159 -11.89 21.14 10.68
CA PRO A 159 -11.17 21.34 11.94
C PRO A 159 -9.75 20.77 11.85
N GLU A 160 -8.76 21.57 12.25
CA GLU A 160 -7.39 21.07 12.42
C GLU A 160 -7.38 20.12 13.62
N ASP A 161 -6.98 18.88 13.37
CA ASP A 161 -6.81 17.88 14.43
C ASP A 161 -5.52 17.09 14.20
N SER A 162 -4.86 16.73 15.30
CA SER A 162 -3.80 15.73 15.26
C SER A 162 -4.40 14.37 14.87
N CYS A 163 -3.97 13.84 13.72
CA CYS A 163 -4.26 12.48 13.27
C CYS A 163 -2.98 11.64 13.39
N GLY A 164 -3.08 10.39 13.83
CA GLY A 164 -1.92 9.49 13.93
C GLY A 164 -1.54 8.86 12.59
N SER A 165 -2.46 8.86 11.62
CA SER A 165 -2.18 8.35 10.27
C SER A 165 -2.98 9.04 9.17
N VAL A 166 -2.50 8.92 7.93
CA VAL A 166 -3.20 9.41 6.72
C VAL A 166 -4.58 8.76 6.57
N LYS A 167 -4.74 7.51 7.00
CA LYS A 167 -6.01 6.79 6.97
C LYS A 167 -7.04 7.43 7.91
N GLU A 168 -6.64 7.74 9.13
CA GLU A 168 -7.50 8.42 10.12
C GLU A 168 -7.88 9.82 9.64
N SER A 169 -6.92 10.60 9.15
CA SER A 169 -7.16 11.93 8.60
C SER A 169 -8.19 11.87 7.45
N PHE A 170 -8.03 10.91 6.54
CA PHE A 170 -8.98 10.69 5.45
C PHE A 170 -10.38 10.31 5.94
N LEU A 171 -10.50 9.40 6.90
CA LEU A 171 -11.79 8.97 7.45
C LEU A 171 -12.53 10.15 8.12
N ARG A 172 -11.81 10.99 8.86
CA ARG A 172 -12.38 12.20 9.46
C ARG A 172 -12.87 13.19 8.40
N TRP A 173 -12.04 13.45 7.38
CA TRP A 173 -12.45 14.27 6.24
C TRP A 173 -13.69 13.72 5.55
N PHE A 174 -13.73 12.40 5.30
CA PHE A 174 -14.86 11.74 4.65
C PHE A 174 -16.16 11.90 5.45
N SER A 175 -16.10 11.67 6.76
CA SER A 175 -17.22 11.88 7.68
C SER A 175 -17.69 13.34 7.67
N PHE A 176 -16.77 14.29 7.77
CA PHE A 176 -17.06 15.72 7.74
C PHE A 176 -17.78 16.15 6.44
N VAL A 177 -17.29 15.69 5.27
CA VAL A 177 -17.91 16.00 3.98
C VAL A 177 -19.32 15.39 3.89
N ASN A 178 -19.49 14.15 4.37
CA ASN A 178 -20.81 13.51 4.36
C ASN A 178 -21.81 14.17 5.31
N LEU A 179 -21.40 14.61 6.50
CA LEU A 179 -22.25 15.39 7.40
C LEU A 179 -22.72 16.68 6.74
N ARG A 180 -21.84 17.37 5.99
CA ARG A 180 -22.23 18.56 5.21
C ARG A 180 -23.22 18.23 4.10
N LYS A 181 -23.06 17.09 3.41
CA LYS A 181 -24.03 16.62 2.40
C LYS A 181 -25.40 16.34 3.03
N LEU A 182 -25.44 15.66 4.17
CA LEU A 182 -26.67 15.39 4.92
C LEU A 182 -27.35 16.68 5.38
N ARG A 183 -26.59 17.63 5.94
CA ARG A 183 -27.12 18.94 6.35
C ARG A 183 -27.68 19.74 5.17
N LYS A 184 -27.01 19.73 4.01
CA LYS A 184 -27.52 20.39 2.79
C LYS A 184 -28.81 19.72 2.30
N ARG A 185 -28.87 18.38 2.25
CA ARG A 185 -30.09 17.64 1.90
C ARG A 185 -31.25 17.97 2.84
N ASN A 186 -31.03 17.95 4.15
CA ASN A 186 -32.08 18.26 5.12
C ASN A 186 -32.55 19.72 5.00
N LYS A 187 -31.68 20.68 4.67
CA LYS A 187 -32.09 22.07 4.43
C LYS A 187 -32.96 22.26 3.16
N VAL A 188 -32.80 21.41 2.15
CA VAL A 188 -33.58 21.49 0.90
C VAL A 188 -34.96 20.85 1.05
N VAL A 189 -35.17 19.96 2.03
CA VAL A 189 -36.45 19.28 2.27
C VAL A 189 -37.40 20.09 3.18
N PHE A 190 -36.87 21.09 3.89
CA PHE A 190 -37.65 21.94 4.82
C PHE A 190 -37.73 23.42 4.38
N GLY A 191 -37.63 23.69 3.08
CA GLY A 191 -37.74 25.03 2.49
C GLY A 191 -38.83 25.09 1.44
#